data_AF-A0A2Z6RZK9-F1
#
_entry.id   AF-A0A2Z6RZK9-F1
#
_cell.length_a   1.000
_cell.length_b   1.000
_cell.length_c   1.000
_cell.angle_alpha   90.00
_cell.angle_beta   90.00
_cell.angle_gamma   90.00
#
_symmetry.space_group_name_H-M   'P 1'
#
loop_
_entity.id
_entity.type
_entity.pdbx_description
1 polymer ?
#
loop_
_entity_poly.entity_id
_entity_poly.type
_entity_poly.pdbx_seq_one_letter_code
_entity_poly.pdbx_strand_id
1 'polypeptide(L)'
;MEGSPSQSGSSSSNIAVLNENIKDLKNLTKPNYLHALKLLFENLQNEFSPQSLINSLEALIDPTPFNYYSKESVIRLELHLRTWVTILERICFSPIVLSKELRDNVYSSLAKFAEIHRKTTLVIEIGLDNSFRPNFNQFNH
;
A
#
# COMPACT_ATOMS: atom_id res chain seq x y z
N MET A 1 -21.62 41.07 -2.23
CA MET A 1 -20.21 40.71 -1.91
C MET A 1 -20.30 39.57 -0.91
N GLU A 2 -20.57 38.37 -1.40
CA GLU A 2 -20.72 37.17 -0.55
C GLU A 2 -19.33 36.57 -0.35
N GLY A 3 -18.90 36.52 0.91
CA GLY A 3 -17.68 35.84 1.30
C GLY A 3 -17.89 34.33 1.28
N SER A 4 -17.11 33.62 0.48
CA SER A 4 -17.05 32.16 0.50
C SER A 4 -16.46 31.67 1.83
N PRO A 5 -16.97 30.58 2.44
CA PRO A 5 -16.36 30.01 3.64
C PRO A 5 -15.12 29.21 3.26
N SER A 6 -13.98 29.53 3.87
CA SER A 6 -12.72 28.81 3.75
C SER A 6 -12.87 27.34 4.18
N GLN A 7 -12.75 26.41 3.22
CA GLN A 7 -12.52 24.99 3.48
C GLN A 7 -11.06 24.77 3.92
N SER A 8 -10.70 25.15 5.15
CA SER A 8 -9.39 24.79 5.74
C SER A 8 -9.50 23.87 6.95
N GLY A 9 -10.72 23.51 7.37
CA GLY A 9 -10.97 22.79 8.62
C GLY A 9 -10.91 21.25 8.56
N SER A 10 -10.91 20.61 7.38
CA SER A 10 -10.99 19.13 7.30
C SER A 10 -9.64 18.43 7.12
N SER A 11 -8.64 19.08 6.53
CA SER A 11 -7.33 18.47 6.30
C SER A 11 -6.51 18.32 7.59
N SER A 12 -6.56 19.33 8.46
CA SER A 12 -5.78 19.33 9.72
C SER A 12 -6.27 18.30 10.74
N SER A 13 -7.57 18.03 10.79
CA SER A 13 -8.15 17.01 11.69
C SER A 13 -7.81 15.60 11.23
N ASN A 14 -7.83 15.34 9.91
CA ASN A 14 -7.44 14.05 9.35
C ASN A 14 -5.94 13.77 9.52
N ILE A 15 -5.09 14.79 9.39
CA ILE A 15 -3.63 14.66 9.62
C ILE A 15 -3.34 14.36 11.09
N ALA A 16 -3.98 15.06 12.04
CA ALA A 16 -3.77 14.81 13.47
C ALA A 16 -4.23 13.40 13.88
N VAL A 17 -5.41 12.97 13.41
CA VAL A 17 -5.96 11.63 13.66
C VAL A 17 -5.07 10.56 13.03
N LEU A 18 -4.52 10.78 11.83
CA LEU A 18 -3.59 9.84 11.21
C LEU A 18 -2.19 9.87 11.82
N ASN A 19 -1.70 10.99 12.35
CA ASN A 19 -0.42 11.02 13.08
C ASN A 19 -0.52 10.24 14.41
N GLU A 20 -1.69 10.29 15.06
CA GLU A 20 -2.02 9.40 16.17
C GLU A 20 -2.17 7.94 15.69
N ASN A 21 -2.84 7.69 14.56
CA ASN A 21 -2.98 6.32 14.01
C ASN A 21 -1.71 5.76 13.35
N ILE A 22 -0.71 6.58 13.00
CA ILE A 22 0.64 6.16 12.60
C ILE A 22 1.37 5.57 13.82
N LYS A 23 0.90 5.79 15.06
CA LYS A 23 1.35 4.97 16.19
C LYS A 23 0.69 3.58 16.19
N ASP A 24 -0.49 3.45 15.58
CA ASP A 24 -1.26 2.22 15.41
C ASP A 24 -1.08 1.57 14.02
N LEU A 25 0.18 1.46 13.57
CA LEU A 25 0.60 0.85 12.28
C LEU A 25 0.02 -0.54 12.02
N LYS A 26 -0.42 -1.25 13.07
CA LYS A 26 -1.11 -2.55 12.99
C LYS A 26 -2.39 -2.51 12.16
N ASN A 27 -3.01 -1.33 11.99
CA ASN A 27 -4.24 -1.16 11.22
C ASN A 27 -3.99 -0.99 9.71
N LEU A 28 -2.75 -0.82 9.25
CA LEU A 28 -2.39 -0.75 7.82
C LEU A 28 -2.65 -2.05 7.04
N THR A 29 -3.11 -3.09 7.73
CA THR A 29 -3.58 -4.34 7.12
C THR A 29 -4.93 -4.20 6.40
N LYS A 30 -5.72 -3.15 6.67
CA LYS A 30 -7.04 -2.96 6.03
C LYS A 30 -6.94 -2.00 4.82
N PRO A 31 -7.57 -2.32 3.67
CA PRO A 31 -7.52 -1.50 2.45
C PRO A 31 -7.94 -0.04 2.65
N ASN A 32 -8.98 0.23 3.44
CA ASN A 32 -9.46 1.60 3.66
C ASN A 32 -8.42 2.50 4.33
N TYR A 33 -7.63 1.96 5.25
CA TYR A 33 -6.54 2.72 5.89
C TYR A 33 -5.38 2.96 4.93
N LEU A 34 -4.99 1.96 4.13
CA LEU A 34 -3.97 2.13 3.08
C LEU A 34 -4.37 3.17 2.04
N HIS A 35 -5.65 3.18 1.65
CA HIS A 35 -6.19 4.16 0.71
C HIS A 35 -6.17 5.58 1.28
N ALA A 36 -6.62 5.76 2.53
CA ALA A 36 -6.56 7.06 3.20
C ALA A 36 -5.11 7.56 3.33
N LEU A 37 -4.19 6.66 3.69
CA LEU A 37 -2.76 6.98 3.79
C LEU A 37 -2.17 7.41 2.43
N LYS A 38 -2.53 6.70 1.35
CA LYS A 38 -2.12 7.06 0.00
C LYS A 38 -2.57 8.48 -0.37
N LEU A 39 -3.86 8.80 -0.18
CA LEU A 39 -4.40 10.12 -0.48
C LEU A 39 -3.69 11.24 0.28
N LEU A 40 -3.28 10.99 1.53
CA LEU A 40 -2.52 11.95 2.31
C LEU A 40 -1.15 12.25 1.70
N PHE A 41 -0.41 11.23 1.28
CA PHE A 41 0.92 11.41 0.70
C PHE A 41 0.90 11.91 -0.74
N GLU A 42 -0.17 11.63 -1.49
CA GLU A 42 -0.37 12.17 -2.85
C GLU A 42 -0.62 13.68 -2.85
N ASN A 43 -1.22 14.22 -1.78
CA ASN A 43 -1.42 15.65 -1.67
C ASN A 43 -0.10 16.37 -1.32
N LEU A 44 0.52 16.97 -2.34
CA LEU A 44 1.78 17.70 -2.20
C LEU A 44 1.72 18.92 -1.27
N GLN A 45 0.52 19.45 -0.99
CA GLN A 45 0.32 20.53 -0.01
C GLN A 45 0.49 20.06 1.44
N ASN A 46 0.39 18.76 1.68
CA ASN A 46 0.59 18.20 3.01
C ASN A 46 2.08 18.10 3.32
N GLU A 47 2.56 18.88 4.28
CA GLU A 47 3.91 18.75 4.79
C GLU A 47 4.02 17.63 5.81
N PHE A 48 5.06 16.81 5.68
CA PHE A 48 5.36 15.72 6.60
C PHE A 48 6.75 15.90 7.17
N SER A 49 6.90 15.56 8.46
CA SER A 49 8.24 15.49 9.04
C SER A 49 9.03 14.35 8.39
N PRO A 50 10.37 14.47 8.28
CA PRO A 50 11.20 13.37 7.83
C PRO A 50 10.97 12.07 8.60
N GLN A 51 10.79 12.16 9.92
CA GLN A 51 10.55 10.99 10.77
C GLN A 51 9.20 10.32 10.47
N SER A 52 8.15 11.11 10.19
CA SER A 52 6.84 10.56 9.82
C SER A 52 6.91 9.76 8.52
N LEU A 53 7.67 10.24 7.53
CA LEU A 53 7.90 9.53 6.27
C LEU A 53 8.70 8.24 6.47
N ILE A 54 9.77 8.31 7.28
CA ILE A 54 10.60 7.15 7.61
C ILE A 54 9.79 6.08 8.36
N ASN A 55 9.06 6.46 9.42
CA ASN A 55 8.23 5.53 10.19
C ASN A 55 7.15 4.88 9.32
N SER A 56 6.56 5.66 8.40
CA SER A 56 5.56 5.15 7.46
C SER A 56 6.18 4.17 6.47
N LEU A 57 7.39 4.45 5.99
CA LEU A 57 8.15 3.54 5.13
C LEU A 57 8.44 2.22 5.86
N GLU A 58 8.95 2.31 7.09
CA GLU A 58 9.26 1.15 7.96
C GLU A 58 8.03 0.30 8.26
N ALA A 59 6.85 0.90 8.39
CA ALA A 59 5.63 0.13 8.61
C ALA A 59 5.17 -0.66 7.38
N LEU A 60 5.50 -0.17 6.17
CA LEU A 60 5.06 -0.76 4.91
C LEU A 60 6.08 -1.77 4.34
N ILE A 61 7.28 -1.89 4.90
CA ILE A 61 8.24 -2.90 4.44
C ILE A 61 7.85 -4.33 4.87
N ASP A 62 6.95 -4.52 5.84
CA ASP A 62 6.60 -5.86 6.34
C ASP A 62 5.67 -6.61 5.35
N PRO A 63 6.11 -7.72 4.74
CA PRO A 63 5.29 -8.50 3.83
C PRO A 63 4.41 -9.54 4.56
N THR A 64 4.58 -9.74 5.87
CA THR A 64 3.89 -10.77 6.66
C THR A 64 2.35 -10.73 6.54
N PRO A 65 1.68 -9.56 6.46
CA PRO A 65 0.22 -9.49 6.35
C PRO A 65 -0.37 -9.98 5.01
N PHE A 66 0.45 -10.36 4.03
CA PHE A 66 -0.01 -10.79 2.72
C PHE A 66 -0.15 -12.31 2.63
N ASN A 67 -1.40 -12.79 2.63
CA ASN A 67 -1.76 -14.19 2.40
C ASN A 67 -2.08 -14.44 0.90
N TYR A 68 -1.47 -15.47 0.30
CA TYR A 68 -1.42 -15.72 -1.15
C TYR A 68 -2.71 -16.32 -1.77
N TYR A 69 -3.76 -16.59 -0.98
CA TYR A 69 -4.87 -17.46 -1.41
C TYR A 69 -6.22 -16.75 -1.64
N SER A 70 -6.27 -15.42 -1.76
CA SER A 70 -7.52 -14.72 -2.09
C SER A 70 -7.34 -13.63 -3.13
N LYS A 71 -8.38 -13.41 -3.95
CA LYS A 71 -8.44 -12.32 -4.94
C LYS A 71 -8.28 -10.94 -4.28
N GLU A 72 -8.83 -10.78 -3.08
CA GLU A 72 -8.67 -9.57 -2.27
C GLU A 72 -7.21 -9.31 -1.88
N SER A 73 -6.37 -10.34 -1.80
CA SER A 73 -4.95 -10.18 -1.53
C SER A 73 -4.16 -9.54 -2.67
N VAL A 74 -4.56 -9.73 -3.93
CA VAL A 74 -3.92 -9.02 -5.06
C VAL A 74 -4.25 -7.55 -5.02
N ILE A 75 -5.54 -7.21 -4.85
CA ILE A 75 -5.99 -5.82 -4.76
C ILE A 75 -5.32 -5.10 -3.58
N ARG A 76 -5.22 -5.79 -2.43
CA ARG A 76 -4.52 -5.26 -1.25
C ARG A 76 -3.03 -5.08 -1.51
N LEU A 77 -2.36 -6.04 -2.16
CA LEU A 77 -0.94 -5.96 -2.49
C LEU A 77 -0.65 -4.80 -3.46
N GLU A 78 -1.47 -4.65 -4.49
CA GLU A 78 -1.37 -3.53 -5.43
C GLU A 78 -1.53 -2.18 -4.73
N LEU A 79 -2.55 -2.04 -3.89
CA LEU A 79 -2.77 -0.82 -3.12
C LEU A 79 -1.61 -0.51 -2.18
N HIS A 80 -1.09 -1.52 -1.48
CA HIS A 80 0.07 -1.40 -0.60
C HIS A 80 1.31 -0.91 -1.33
N LEU A 81 1.63 -1.53 -2.47
CA LEU A 81 2.77 -1.13 -3.30
C LEU A 81 2.61 0.30 -3.82
N ARG A 82 1.40 0.71 -4.22
CA ARG A 82 1.14 2.11 -4.63
C ARG A 82 1.36 3.09 -3.49
N THR A 83 0.84 2.81 -2.30
CA THR A 83 1.06 3.66 -1.11
C THR A 83 2.56 3.75 -0.79
N TRP A 84 3.28 2.63 -0.88
CA TRP A 84 4.72 2.57 -0.63
C TRP A 84 5.52 3.41 -1.63
N VAL A 85 5.18 3.35 -2.92
CA VAL A 85 5.77 4.18 -3.98
C VAL A 85 5.54 5.67 -3.71
N THR A 86 4.32 6.08 -3.35
CA THR A 86 4.03 7.49 -3.04
C THR A 86 4.91 8.01 -1.90
N ILE A 87 5.16 7.22 -0.85
CA ILE A 87 6.04 7.62 0.26
C ILE A 87 7.49 7.74 -0.22
N LEU A 88 7.97 6.78 -1.03
CA LEU A 88 9.31 6.84 -1.61
C LEU A 88 9.49 8.07 -2.50
N GLU A 89 8.50 8.43 -3.32
CA GLU A 89 8.52 9.66 -4.12
C GLU A 89 8.66 10.90 -3.23
N ARG A 90 7.85 10.99 -2.15
CA ARG A 90 7.95 12.11 -1.18
C ARG A 90 9.35 12.19 -0.57
N ILE A 91 9.97 11.06 -0.25
CA ILE A 91 11.34 10.99 0.27
C ILE A 91 12.35 11.43 -0.79
N CYS A 92 12.24 10.93 -2.03
CA CYS A 92 13.16 11.23 -3.13
C CYS A 92 13.14 12.71 -3.55
N PHE A 93 11.99 13.39 -3.41
CA PHE A 93 11.86 14.83 -3.69
C PHE A 93 12.09 15.72 -2.47
N SER A 94 12.56 15.15 -1.35
CA SER A 94 12.87 15.87 -0.10
C SER A 94 14.35 15.73 0.26
N PRO A 95 14.92 16.61 1.10
CA PRO A 95 16.30 16.50 1.58
C PRO A 95 16.49 15.39 2.63
N ILE A 96 15.78 14.27 2.51
CA ILE A 96 15.78 13.15 3.46
C ILE A 96 16.80 12.11 3.00
N VAL A 97 17.71 11.74 3.90
CA VAL A 97 18.69 10.67 3.65
C VAL A 97 18.30 9.43 4.43
N LEU A 98 17.97 8.36 3.72
CA LEU A 98 17.70 7.06 4.33
C LEU A 98 18.98 6.42 4.86
N SER A 99 18.90 5.77 6.03
CA SER A 99 20.01 4.96 6.54
C SER A 99 20.32 3.80 5.60
N LYS A 100 21.56 3.29 5.65
CA LYS A 100 21.94 2.11 4.84
C LYS A 100 21.03 0.92 5.16
N GLU A 101 20.81 0.66 6.44
CA GLU A 101 19.95 -0.42 6.93
C GLU A 101 18.52 -0.32 6.38
N LEU A 102 17.91 0.87 6.42
CA LEU A 102 16.55 1.05 5.91
C LEU A 102 16.48 0.82 4.38
N ARG A 103 17.49 1.28 3.62
CA ARG A 103 17.56 0.99 2.19
C ARG A 103 17.69 -0.52 1.91
N ASP A 104 18.59 -1.20 2.63
CA ASP A 104 18.79 -2.65 2.49
C ASP A 104 17.50 -3.42 2.79
N ASN A 105 16.76 -2.99 3.83
CA ASN A 105 15.46 -3.54 4.19
C ASN A 105 14.39 -3.29 3.11
N VAL A 106 14.33 -2.08 2.55
CA VAL A 106 13.43 -1.74 1.43
C VAL A 106 13.68 -2.66 0.24
N TYR A 107 14.95 -2.86 -0.17
CA TYR A 107 15.27 -3.76 -1.28
C TYR A 107 14.92 -5.23 -0.98
N SER A 108 15.22 -5.70 0.23
CA SER A 108 14.88 -7.06 0.69
C SER A 108 13.37 -7.30 0.65
N SER A 109 12.58 -6.33 1.11
CA SER A 109 11.12 -6.42 1.10
C SER A 109 10.53 -6.35 -0.31
N LEU A 110 11.11 -5.56 -1.21
CA LEU A 110 10.67 -5.52 -2.62
C LEU A 110 10.79 -6.89 -3.27
N ALA A 111 11.90 -7.60 -3.04
CA ALA A 111 12.08 -8.96 -3.53
C ALA A 111 11.02 -9.92 -2.98
N LYS A 112 10.65 -9.79 -1.69
CA LYS A 112 9.58 -10.58 -1.09
C LYS A 112 8.23 -10.26 -1.73
N PHE A 113 7.86 -8.99 -1.89
CA PHE A 113 6.61 -8.59 -2.53
C PHE A 113 6.50 -9.06 -3.98
N ALA A 114 7.59 -9.03 -4.75
CA ALA A 114 7.63 -9.59 -6.10
C ALA A 114 7.32 -11.10 -6.11
N GLU A 115 7.87 -11.84 -5.15
CA GLU A 115 7.55 -13.27 -4.99
C GLU A 115 6.09 -13.50 -4.58
N ILE A 116 5.53 -12.64 -3.72
CA ILE A 116 4.09 -12.68 -3.37
C ILE A 116 3.23 -12.48 -4.60
N HIS A 117 3.52 -11.46 -5.38
CA HIS A 117 2.79 -11.17 -6.61
C HIS A 117 2.85 -12.39 -7.55
N ARG A 118 4.05 -12.91 -7.83
CA ARG A 118 4.26 -14.07 -8.71
C ARG A 118 3.46 -15.30 -8.27
N LYS A 119 3.53 -15.66 -6.98
CA LYS A 119 2.77 -16.81 -6.44
C LYS A 119 1.27 -16.60 -6.56
N THR A 120 0.79 -15.39 -6.26
CA THR A 120 -0.65 -15.10 -6.30
C THR A 120 -1.18 -15.10 -7.73
N THR A 121 -0.44 -14.54 -8.69
CA THR A 121 -0.76 -14.63 -10.11
C THR A 121 -0.86 -16.08 -10.57
N LEU A 122 0.14 -16.92 -10.23
CA LEU A 122 0.14 -18.33 -10.60
C LEU A 122 -1.08 -19.09 -10.02
N VAL A 123 -1.44 -18.84 -8.75
CA VAL A 123 -2.61 -19.46 -8.12
C VAL A 123 -3.90 -19.03 -8.82
N ILE A 124 -4.02 -17.76 -9.21
CA ILE A 124 -5.18 -17.26 -9.96
C ILE A 124 -5.24 -17.87 -11.35
N GLU A 125 -4.13 -17.93 -12.08
CA GLU A 125 -4.04 -18.55 -13.41
C GLU A 125 -4.40 -20.04 -13.35
N ILE A 126 -3.84 -20.81 -12.42
CA ILE A 126 -4.19 -22.23 -12.22
C ILE A 126 -5.66 -22.39 -11.80
N GLY A 127 -6.15 -21.53 -10.89
CA GLY A 127 -7.54 -21.55 -10.45
C GLY A 127 -8.51 -21.23 -11.59
N LEU A 128 -8.15 -20.30 -12.47
CA LEU A 128 -8.87 -20.01 -13.72
C LEU A 128 -8.78 -21.22 -14.66
N ASP A 129 -7.60 -21.75 -14.97
CA ASP A 129 -7.44 -22.92 -15.86
C ASP A 129 -8.23 -24.15 -15.37
N ASN A 130 -8.28 -24.40 -14.05
CA ASN A 130 -9.03 -25.50 -13.46
C ASN A 130 -10.55 -25.27 -13.49
N SER A 131 -11.02 -24.02 -13.44
CA SER A 131 -12.44 -23.67 -13.55
C SER A 131 -12.92 -23.44 -14.98
N PHE A 132 -11.99 -23.19 -15.91
CA PHE A 132 -12.22 -22.96 -17.33
C PHE A 132 -11.91 -24.16 -18.23
N ARG A 133 -11.45 -25.31 -17.72
CA ARG A 133 -11.54 -26.57 -18.47
C ARG A 133 -13.01 -26.95 -18.54
N PRO A 134 -13.73 -26.75 -19.66
CA PRO A 134 -14.99 -27.44 -19.84
C PRO A 134 -14.60 -28.91 -19.90
N ASN A 135 -15.35 -29.78 -19.22
CA ASN A 135 -15.26 -31.21 -19.50
C ASN A 135 -15.67 -31.44 -20.96
N PHE A 136 -14.75 -31.24 -21.91
CA PHE A 136 -14.95 -31.49 -23.34
C PHE A 136 -15.20 -32.98 -23.64
N ASN A 137 -15.08 -33.84 -22.63
CA ASN A 137 -15.32 -35.27 -22.74
C ASN A 137 -16.79 -35.69 -22.48
N GLN A 138 -17.73 -34.75 -22.28
CA GLN A 138 -19.15 -35.08 -22.03
C GLN A 138 -20.08 -35.05 -23.25
N PHE A 139 -19.57 -34.81 -24.48
CA PHE A 139 -20.40 -34.81 -25.70
C PHE A 139 -20.32 -36.09 -26.54
N ASN A 140 -19.64 -37.14 -26.05
CA ASN A 140 -19.64 -38.45 -26.69
C ASN A 140 -20.46 -39.44 -25.86
N HIS A 141 -21.79 -39.41 -26.02
CA HIS A 141 -22.64 -40.54 -25.65
C HIS A 141 -23.89 -40.62 -26.51
#